data_AF-A0A354Z030-F1
#
_entry.id   AF-A0A354Z030-F1
#
_cell.length_a   1.000
_cell.length_b   1.000
_cell.length_c   1.000
_cell.angle_alpha   90.00
_cell.angle_beta   90.00
_cell.angle_gamma   90.00
#
_symmetry.space_group_name_H-M   'P 1'
#
loop_
_entity.id
_entity.type
_entity.pdbx_description
1 polymer ?
#
loop_
_entity_poly.entity_id
_entity_poly.type
_entity_poly.pdbx_seq_one_letter_code
_entity_poly.pdbx_strand_id
1 'polypeptide(L)' 'MFNLQLIKDNLSHNHKSLIDYIKSSVLTVGQITVVQDIDRVIARVLTGHTAILTEGATRALLIDAKGWETRRIE' A
#
# COMPACT_ATOMS: atom_id res chain seq x y z
N MET A 1 9.36 13.64 2.38
CA MET A 1 9.93 12.69 3.36
C MET A 1 8.75 12.10 4.14
N PHE A 2 8.49 10.79 4.04
CA PHE A 2 7.36 10.18 4.76
C PHE A 2 7.65 10.19 6.27
N ASN A 3 6.82 10.86 7.07
CA ASN A 3 7.02 10.99 8.52
C ASN A 3 6.42 9.77 9.23
N LEU A 4 7.28 8.83 9.63
CA LEU A 4 6.90 7.59 10.29
C LEU A 4 6.30 7.82 11.70
N GLN A 5 6.62 8.94 12.36
CA GLN A 5 6.08 9.30 13.68
C GLN A 5 4.56 9.53 13.59
N LEU A 6 4.12 10.28 12.59
CA LEU A 6 2.70 10.59 12.36
C LEU A 6 1.86 9.33 12.11
N ILE A 7 2.45 8.35 11.43
CA ILE A 7 1.81 7.06 11.14
C ILE A 7 1.59 6.28 12.44
N LYS A 8 2.59 6.21 13.32
CA LYS A 8 2.48 5.52 14.61
C LYS A 8 1.42 6.15 15.52
N ASP A 9 1.37 7.48 15.58
CA ASP A 9 0.44 8.19 16.46
C ASP A 9 -1.03 7.99 16.07
N ASN A 10 -1.32 7.87 14.76
CA ASN A 10 -2.66 7.59 14.24
C ASN A 10 -3.10 6.12 14.38
N LEU A 11 -2.14 5.19 14.49
CA LEU A 11 -2.43 3.77 14.71
C LEU A 11 -2.82 3.45 16.16
N SER A 12 -2.26 4.16 17.14
CA SER A 12 -2.58 3.93 18.55
C SER A 12 -3.97 4.44 18.97
N HIS A 13 -4.55 5.41 18.24
CA HIS A 13 -5.83 6.05 18.60
C HIS A 13 -7.05 5.46 17.88
N ASN A 14 -6.85 4.70 16.81
CA ASN A 14 -7.93 4.15 16.00
C ASN A 14 -7.56 2.69 15.71
N HIS A 15 -8.44 1.73 16.03
CA HIS A 15 -8.23 0.29 15.78
C HIS A 15 -8.17 -0.08 14.26
N LYS A 16 -7.77 0.86 13.40
CA LYS A 16 -7.56 0.65 11.97
C LYS A 16 -6.16 0.10 11.75
N SER A 17 -6.08 -0.93 10.93
CA SER A 17 -4.78 -1.50 10.56
C SER A 17 -3.95 -0.48 9.77
N LEU A 18 -2.62 -0.55 9.84
CA LEU A 18 -1.72 0.26 9.02
C LEU A 18 -2.05 0.17 7.52
N ILE A 19 -2.52 -0.99 7.08
CA ILE A 19 -3.04 -1.21 5.75
C ILE A 19 -4.24 -0.33 5.43
N ASP A 20 -5.17 -0.14 6.38
CA ASP A 20 -6.34 0.73 6.18
C ASP A 20 -5.94 2.20 6.11
N TYR A 21 -4.95 2.61 6.93
CA TYR A 21 -4.38 3.95 6.87
C TYR A 21 -3.70 4.21 5.52
N ILE A 22 -2.76 3.34 5.12
CA ILE A 22 -2.06 3.43 3.83
C ILE A 22 -3.07 3.44 2.70
N LYS A 23 -4.07 2.54 2.70
CA LYS A 23 -5.13 2.54 1.69
C LYS A 23 -5.84 3.88 1.61
N SER A 24 -6.24 4.46 2.74
CA SER A 24 -6.94 5.75 2.78
C SER A 24 -6.09 6.94 2.34
N SER A 25 -4.78 6.93 2.61
CA SER A 25 -3.86 8.00 2.26
C SER A 25 -3.27 7.87 0.85
N VAL A 26 -3.17 6.66 0.31
CA VAL A 26 -2.61 6.35 -1.02
C VAL A 26 -3.69 6.28 -2.11
N LEU A 27 -4.98 6.29 -1.74
CA LEU A 27 -6.14 6.27 -2.63
C LEU A 27 -6.17 7.41 -3.67
N THR A 28 -5.34 8.45 -3.51
CA THR A 28 -5.18 9.53 -4.49
C THR A 28 -4.39 9.12 -5.74
N VAL A 29 -3.75 7.94 -5.80
CA VAL A 29 -2.71 7.66 -6.81
C VAL A 29 -2.88 6.34 -7.59
N GLY A 30 -3.94 5.54 -7.38
CA GLY A 30 -4.18 4.37 -8.25
C GLY A 30 -5.12 3.30 -7.70
N GLN A 31 -5.42 2.30 -8.53
CA GLN A 31 -6.23 1.14 -8.13
C GLN A 31 -5.43 0.26 -7.13
N ILE A 32 -5.82 0.32 -5.85
CA ILE A 32 -5.23 -0.49 -4.78
C ILE A 32 -6.10 -1.73 -4.53
N THR A 33 -5.50 -2.91 -4.56
CA THR A 33 -6.15 -4.19 -4.25
C THR A 33 -5.59 -4.80 -2.96
N VAL A 34 -6.45 -5.26 -2.05
CA VAL A 34 -6.02 -5.99 -0.84
C VAL A 34 -6.03 -7.50 -1.14
N VAL A 35 -4.94 -8.20 -0.84
CA VAL A 35 -4.80 -9.65 -1.07
C VAL A 35 -4.28 -10.33 0.19
N GLN A 36 -4.75 -11.54 0.48
CA GLN A 36 -4.34 -12.36 1.64
C GLN A 36 -3.48 -13.56 1.26
N ASP A 37 -3.48 -13.91 -0.03
CA ASP A 37 -2.82 -15.08 -0.58
C ASP A 37 -1.44 -14.69 -1.12
N ILE A 38 -0.39 -15.35 -0.62
CA ILE A 38 0.99 -15.06 -0.98
C ILE A 38 1.31 -15.44 -2.43
N ASP A 39 0.72 -16.52 -2.95
CA ASP A 39 0.91 -16.95 -4.34
C ASP A 39 0.33 -15.91 -5.30
N ARG A 40 -0.83 -15.35 -4.93
CA ARG A 40 -1.44 -14.26 -5.68
C ARG A 40 -0.62 -12.97 -5.60
N VAL A 41 0.02 -12.68 -4.46
CA VAL A 41 0.95 -11.53 -4.36
C VAL A 41 2.12 -11.73 -5.31
N ILE A 42 2.78 -12.89 -5.28
CA ILE A 42 3.92 -13.22 -6.14
C ILE A 42 3.53 -13.08 -7.61
N ALA A 43 2.42 -13.72 -8.02
CA ALA A 43 1.94 -13.66 -9.40
C ALA A 43 1.72 -12.22 -9.88
N ARG A 44 1.17 -11.36 -9.03
CA ARG A 44 0.87 -9.97 -9.40
C ARG A 44 2.12 -9.10 -9.47
N VAL A 45 3.09 -9.34 -8.61
CA VAL A 45 4.41 -8.70 -8.68
C VAL A 45 5.09 -9.04 -10.00
N LEU A 46 5.07 -10.31 -10.40
CA LEU A 46 5.63 -10.76 -11.68
C LEU A 46 4.94 -10.15 -12.91
N THR A 47 3.70 -9.66 -12.78
CA THR A 47 2.98 -8.96 -13.85
C THR A 47 3.07 -7.43 -13.76
N GLY A 48 3.98 -6.89 -12.95
CA GLY A 48 4.25 -5.45 -12.85
C GLY A 48 3.41 -4.71 -11.79
N HIS A 49 2.94 -5.38 -10.75
CA HIS A 49 2.37 -4.70 -9.58
C HIS A 49 3.44 -4.49 -8.50
N THR A 50 3.27 -3.46 -7.70
CA THR A 50 4.03 -3.26 -6.48
C THR A 50 3.23 -3.83 -5.31
N ALA A 51 3.85 -4.69 -4.51
CA ALA A 51 3.26 -5.22 -3.28
C ALA A 51 3.83 -4.51 -2.05
N ILE A 52 2.95 -4.07 -1.13
CA ILE A 52 3.32 -3.54 0.19
C ILE A 52 2.89 -4.57 1.23
N LEU A 53 3.86 -4.99 2.03
CA LEU A 53 3.72 -5.88 3.18
C LEU A 53 4.04 -5.09 4.44
N THR A 54 3.22 -5.24 5.48
CA THR A 54 3.42 -4.55 6.75
C THR A 54 3.49 -5.55 7.89
N GLU A 55 4.35 -5.28 8.86
CA GLU A 55 4.46 -6.08 10.07
C GLU A 55 3.11 -6.20 10.80
N GLY A 56 2.81 -7.40 11.29
CA GLY A 56 1.56 -7.70 12.00
C GLY A 56 0.30 -7.77 11.12
N ALA A 57 0.41 -7.60 9.80
CA ALA A 57 -0.72 -7.74 8.89
C ALA A 57 -0.70 -9.08 8.15
N THR A 58 -1.86 -9.74 8.11
CA THR A 58 -2.09 -10.97 7.32
C THR A 58 -2.46 -10.69 5.87
N ARG A 59 -2.34 -9.44 5.44
CA ARG A 59 -2.80 -8.95 4.13
C ARG A 59 -1.69 -8.14 3.48
N ALA A 60 -1.67 -8.15 2.16
CA ALA A 60 -0.81 -7.32 1.32
C ALA A 60 -1.65 -6.30 0.57
N LEU A 61 -1.05 -5.15 0.26
CA LEU A 61 -1.59 -4.17 -0.66
C LEU A 61 -0.89 -4.30 -2.00
N LEU A 62 -1.64 -4.53 -3.07
CA LEU A 62 -1.15 -4.48 -4.44
C LEU A 62 -1.51 -3.14 -5.06
N ILE A 63 -0.52 -2.50 -5.64
CA ILE A 63 -0.62 -1.21 -6.33
C ILE A 63 -0.23 -1.46 -7.79
N ASP A 64 -1.03 -0.98 -8.73
CA ASP A 64 -0.65 -1.03 -10.13
C ASP A 64 0.54 -0.07 -10.37
N ALA A 65 1.71 -0.63 -10.69
CA ALA A 65 2.90 0.17 -10.92
C ALA A 65 2.87 0.88 -12.28
N LYS A 66 1.95 0.51 -13.18
CA LYS A 66 1.80 1.14 -14.50
C LYS A 66 1.29 2.59 -14.42
N GLY A 67 0.70 2.99 -13.29
CA GLY A 67 0.24 4.35 -13.04
C GLY A 67 1.31 5.31 -12.49
N TRP A 68 2.54 4.82 -12.22
CA TRP A 68 3.70 5.68 -11.94
C TRP A 68 4.28 6.22 -13.25
N GLU A 69 3.45 6.81 -14.10
CA GLU A 69 3.97 7.80 -15.05
C GLU A 69 4.64 8.86 -14.19
N THR A 70 5.96 8.95 -14.35
CA THR A 70 6.81 10.01 -13.84
C THR A 70 6.00 11.29 -13.93
N ARG A 71 5.72 11.94 -12.80
CA ARG A 71 5.26 13.33 -12.84
C ARG A 71 6.27 14.06 -13.73
N ARG A 72 5.87 14.36 -14.97
CA ARG A 72 6.55 15.35 -15.77
C ARG A 72 6.46 16.61 -14.96
N ILE A 73 7.60 17.01 -14.45
CA ILE A 73 7.81 18.36 -13.94
C ILE A 73 7.94 19.19 -15.22
N GLU A 74 6.90 19.95 -15.56
CA GLU A 74 7.00 21.10 -16.48
C GLU A 74 7.33 22.36 -15.67
#